data_AF-A0AAU5K6E1-F1
#
_entry.id   AF-A0AAU5K6E1-F1
#
_cell.length_a   1.000
_cell.length_b   1.000
_cell.length_c   1.000
_cell.angle_alpha   90.00
_cell.angle_beta   90.00
_cell.angle_gamma   90.00
#
_symmetry.space_group_name_H-M   'P 1'
#
loop_
_entity.id
_entity.type
_entity.pdbx_description
1 polymer ?
#
loop_
_entity_poly.entity_id
_entity_poly.type
_entity_poly.pdbx_seq_one_letter_code
_entity_poly.pdbx_strand_id
1 'polypeptide(L)'
;MHPDPAPTSAALARRIADRSAELGLTEARLAAKAGMSPQYLTLLIEAGTAFDPSGFLRLAAALELTYQELLEGRRDAAPGSGGPAPHPVLSRLTGTECWERLGTHGVGRVVVPAEPAPQVFPVNYTVDAHTVVYRTAPHSAPAAAPGSTLSFQVDRINDHLSQGWSVLIAGTAQPIEDAATIGRLALLPGTEPWAGGNRPLWIRITPDRISGRRVGPG
;
A
#
# COMPACT_ATOMS: atom_id res chain seq x y z
N MET A 1 5.21 -22.51 -7.21
CA MET A 1 5.76 -21.66 -6.14
C MET A 1 7.13 -21.21 -6.61
N HIS A 2 7.20 -20.03 -7.23
CA HIS A 2 8.47 -19.46 -7.69
C HIS A 2 9.11 -18.77 -6.48
N PRO A 3 10.41 -18.99 -6.18
CA PRO A 3 11.09 -18.22 -5.16
C PRO A 3 11.13 -16.75 -5.61
N ASP A 4 10.76 -15.83 -4.73
CA ASP A 4 10.94 -14.40 -4.98
C ASP A 4 12.42 -14.12 -5.25
N PRO A 5 12.76 -13.22 -6.21
CA PRO A 5 14.14 -12.89 -6.49
C PRO A 5 14.81 -12.33 -5.23
N ALA A 6 16.05 -12.76 -4.98
CA ALA A 6 16.85 -12.25 -3.87
C ALA A 6 16.87 -10.70 -3.89
N PRO A 7 16.79 -10.04 -2.71
CA PRO A 7 16.76 -8.58 -2.65
C PRO A 7 18.00 -8.00 -3.34
N THR A 8 17.80 -6.91 -4.09
CA THR A 8 18.94 -6.20 -4.69
C THR A 8 19.83 -5.63 -3.59
N SER A 9 21.14 -5.61 -3.81
CA SER A 9 22.11 -5.06 -2.83
C SER A 9 21.78 -3.64 -2.41
N ALA A 10 21.23 -2.83 -3.33
CA ALA A 10 20.74 -1.48 -3.05
C ALA A 10 19.56 -1.42 -2.07
N ALA A 11 18.57 -2.33 -2.19
CA ALA A 11 17.42 -2.37 -1.29
C ALA A 11 17.84 -2.79 0.13
N LEU A 12 18.76 -3.73 0.22
CA LEU A 12 19.33 -4.21 1.48
C LEU A 12 20.16 -3.13 2.18
N ALA A 13 21.04 -2.45 1.44
CA ALA A 13 21.85 -1.34 1.94
C ALA A 13 20.97 -0.21 2.51
N ARG A 14 19.88 0.14 1.80
CA ARG A 14 18.92 1.14 2.26
C ARG A 14 18.28 0.74 3.60
N ARG A 15 17.78 -0.48 3.73
CA ARG A 15 17.14 -0.97 4.97
C ARG A 15 18.09 -0.96 6.16
N ILE A 16 19.35 -1.33 5.95
CA ILE A 16 20.40 -1.28 6.97
C ILE A 16 20.60 0.17 7.42
N ALA A 17 20.70 1.12 6.48
CA ALA A 17 20.88 2.53 6.77
C ALA A 17 19.69 3.12 7.55
N ASP A 18 18.47 2.86 7.10
CA ASP A 18 17.24 3.36 7.72
C ASP A 18 17.13 2.87 9.18
N ARG A 19 17.29 1.56 9.39
CA ARG A 19 17.21 0.97 10.73
C ARG A 19 18.35 1.43 11.65
N SER A 20 19.54 1.66 11.11
CA SER A 20 20.65 2.23 11.87
C SER A 20 20.35 3.64 12.34
N ALA A 21 19.72 4.47 11.49
CA ALA A 21 19.30 5.82 11.85
C ALA A 21 18.23 5.83 12.94
N GLU A 22 17.22 4.94 12.85
CA GLU A 22 16.19 4.79 13.90
C GLU A 22 16.79 4.43 15.27
N LEU A 23 17.83 3.59 15.28
CA LEU A 23 18.53 3.17 16.49
C LEU A 23 19.62 4.15 16.94
N GLY A 24 19.86 5.25 16.21
CA GLY A 24 20.94 6.19 16.48
C GLY A 24 22.34 5.57 16.38
N LEU A 25 22.51 4.56 15.52
CA LEU A 25 23.76 3.84 15.32
C LEU A 25 24.57 4.48 14.18
N THR A 26 25.82 4.83 14.47
CA THR A 26 26.83 5.10 13.45
C THR A 26 27.30 3.78 12.82
N GLU A 27 27.86 3.83 11.61
CA GLU A 27 28.39 2.64 10.92
C GLU A 27 29.41 1.88 11.79
N ALA A 28 30.34 2.58 12.43
CA ALA A 28 31.32 1.98 13.33
C ALA A 28 30.67 1.28 14.54
N ARG A 29 29.60 1.85 15.09
CA ARG A 29 28.86 1.28 16.22
C ARG A 29 28.01 0.09 15.80
N LEU A 30 27.44 0.12 14.59
CA LEU A 30 26.73 -1.01 14.00
C LEU A 30 27.68 -2.19 13.76
N ALA A 31 28.82 -1.94 13.12
CA ALA A 31 29.84 -2.95 12.87
C ALA A 31 30.31 -3.61 14.18
N ALA A 32 30.61 -2.78 15.21
CA ALA A 32 30.95 -3.27 16.53
C ALA A 32 29.83 -4.11 17.17
N LYS A 33 28.57 -3.66 17.11
CA LYS A 33 27.40 -4.39 17.65
C LYS A 33 27.17 -5.72 16.91
N ALA A 34 27.49 -5.80 15.62
CA ALA A 34 27.43 -7.02 14.82
C ALA A 34 28.70 -7.90 14.93
N GLY A 35 29.68 -7.50 15.75
CA GLY A 35 30.93 -8.25 15.94
C GLY A 35 31.80 -8.31 14.68
N MET A 36 31.85 -7.24 13.90
CA MET A 36 32.63 -7.15 12.67
C MET A 36 33.36 -5.79 12.54
N SER A 37 34.36 -5.72 11.65
CA SER A 37 35.01 -4.44 11.34
C SER A 37 34.15 -3.59 10.39
N PRO A 38 34.31 -2.25 10.40
CA PRO A 38 33.62 -1.39 9.44
C PRO A 38 33.88 -1.78 7.98
N GLN A 39 35.14 -2.10 7.64
CA GLN A 39 35.50 -2.53 6.28
C GLN A 39 34.81 -3.84 5.89
N TYR A 40 34.65 -4.76 6.85
CA TYR A 40 33.94 -6.02 6.61
C TYR A 40 32.44 -5.80 6.43
N LEU A 41 31.85 -4.86 7.18
CA LEU A 41 30.45 -4.46 7.02
C LEU A 41 30.22 -3.86 5.62
N THR A 42 31.09 -2.97 5.15
CA THR A 42 31.00 -2.40 3.79
C THR A 42 31.04 -3.50 2.74
N LEU A 43 32.03 -4.42 2.83
CA LEU A 43 32.16 -5.55 1.91
C LEU A 43 30.93 -6.47 1.94
N LEU A 44 30.40 -6.76 3.13
CA LEU A 44 29.24 -7.61 3.32
C LEU A 44 28.00 -7.04 2.58
N ILE A 45 27.80 -5.72 2.65
CA ILE A 45 26.70 -5.02 1.99
C ILE A 45 26.89 -4.99 0.47
N GLU A 46 28.10 -4.67 -0.01
CA GLU A 46 28.41 -4.59 -1.44
C GLU A 46 28.33 -5.94 -2.14
N ALA A 47 28.83 -7.01 -1.51
CA ALA A 47 28.86 -8.35 -2.08
C ALA A 47 27.49 -9.06 -2.05
N GLY A 48 26.57 -8.61 -1.19
CA GLY A 48 25.22 -9.13 -1.09
C GLY A 48 25.10 -10.45 -0.32
N THR A 49 23.86 -10.94 -0.18
CA THR A 49 23.47 -11.97 0.80
C THR A 49 24.05 -13.35 0.57
N ALA A 50 24.48 -13.64 -0.66
CA ALA A 50 25.13 -14.89 -1.02
C ALA A 50 26.59 -14.98 -0.53
N PHE A 51 27.21 -13.84 -0.18
CA PHE A 51 28.62 -13.79 0.24
C PHE A 51 28.84 -14.38 1.64
N ASP A 52 28.09 -13.90 2.64
CA ASP A 52 28.14 -14.44 4.00
C ASP A 52 26.78 -14.31 4.73
N PRO A 53 25.94 -15.36 4.66
CA PRO A 53 24.67 -15.40 5.39
C PRO A 53 24.82 -15.24 6.90
N SER A 54 25.93 -15.72 7.49
CA SER A 54 26.17 -15.62 8.93
C SER A 54 26.52 -14.19 9.35
N GLY A 55 27.23 -13.45 8.49
CA GLY A 55 27.45 -12.01 8.62
C GLY A 55 26.12 -11.25 8.62
N PHE A 56 25.22 -11.56 7.68
CA PHE A 56 23.89 -10.94 7.63
C PHE A 56 23.00 -11.30 8.82
N LEU A 57 23.12 -12.52 9.38
CA LEU A 57 22.43 -12.89 10.63
C LEU A 57 22.88 -12.03 11.82
N ARG A 58 24.20 -11.82 11.97
CA ARG A 58 24.74 -10.94 13.02
C ARG A 58 24.35 -9.49 12.82
N LEU A 59 24.32 -9.03 11.56
CA LEU A 59 23.87 -7.70 11.21
C LEU A 59 22.39 -7.49 11.54
N ALA A 60 21.52 -8.47 11.22
CA ALA A 60 20.10 -8.44 11.57
C ALA A 60 19.91 -8.35 13.10
N ALA A 61 20.64 -9.16 13.86
CA ALA A 61 20.61 -9.11 15.31
C ALA A 61 21.06 -7.75 15.87
N ALA A 62 22.11 -7.14 15.30
CA ALA A 62 22.56 -5.80 15.69
C ALA A 62 21.51 -4.71 15.39
N LEU A 63 20.74 -4.88 14.32
CA LEU A 63 19.65 -3.99 13.90
C LEU A 63 18.31 -4.28 14.59
N GLU A 64 18.27 -5.27 15.50
CA GLU A 64 17.03 -5.71 16.17
C GLU A 64 15.96 -6.11 15.15
N LEU A 65 16.38 -6.82 14.11
CA LEU A 65 15.54 -7.41 13.07
C LEU A 65 15.75 -8.92 13.04
N THR A 66 14.74 -9.65 12.60
CA THR A 66 14.96 -11.02 12.10
C THR A 66 15.73 -10.98 10.78
N TYR A 67 16.40 -12.08 10.45
CA TYR A 67 17.06 -12.23 9.15
C TYR A 67 16.08 -12.01 7.98
N GLN A 68 14.86 -12.53 8.10
CA GLN A 68 13.81 -12.35 7.09
C GLN A 68 13.37 -10.90 6.97
N GLU A 69 13.18 -10.17 8.07
CA GLU A 69 12.83 -8.73 8.01
C GLU A 69 13.96 -7.89 7.41
N LEU A 70 15.23 -8.28 7.59
CA LEU A 70 16.34 -7.61 6.93
C LEU A 70 16.32 -7.85 5.41
N LEU A 71 16.05 -9.10 5.00
CA LEU A 71 16.02 -9.52 3.60
C LEU A 71 14.77 -9.07 2.83
N GLU A 72 13.62 -9.05 3.49
CA GLU A 72 12.32 -8.82 2.86
C GLU A 72 11.73 -7.45 3.25
N GLY A 73 12.18 -6.86 4.36
CA GLY A 73 11.57 -5.69 5.00
C GLY A 73 10.59 -6.09 6.11
N ARG A 74 10.34 -5.21 7.09
CA ARG A 74 9.27 -5.39 8.07
C ARG A 74 7.92 -5.31 7.35
N ARG A 75 7.19 -6.43 7.29
CA ARG A 75 5.89 -6.51 6.62
C ARG A 75 4.81 -5.65 7.29
N ASP A 76 5.00 -5.31 8.57
CA ASP A 76 4.04 -4.58 9.41
C ASP A 76 4.48 -3.13 9.74
N ALA A 77 5.56 -2.63 9.13
CA ALA A 77 5.87 -1.21 9.29
C ALA A 77 4.75 -0.37 8.66
N ALA A 78 4.33 0.69 9.34
CA ALA A 78 3.37 1.62 8.76
C ALA A 78 3.99 2.23 7.49
N PRO A 79 3.25 2.30 6.37
CA PRO A 79 3.72 2.97 5.18
C PRO A 79 4.18 4.40 5.50
N GLY A 80 5.24 4.86 4.86
CA GLY A 80 5.84 6.18 5.03
C GLY A 80 6.83 6.29 6.18
N SER A 81 7.30 5.18 6.77
CA SER A 81 8.28 5.22 7.87
C SER A 81 9.72 5.51 7.42
N GLY A 82 10.00 5.43 6.11
CA GLY A 82 11.30 5.81 5.55
C GLY A 82 11.54 7.32 5.62
N GLY A 83 12.81 7.74 5.69
CA GLY A 83 13.17 9.15 5.59
C GLY A 83 12.73 9.77 4.25
N PRO A 84 12.51 11.10 4.18
CA PRO A 84 12.12 11.74 2.93
C PRO A 84 13.23 11.60 1.88
N ALA A 85 12.86 11.28 0.64
CA ALA A 85 13.76 11.39 -0.51
C ALA A 85 14.26 12.85 -0.66
N PRO A 86 15.44 13.09 -1.22
CA PRO A 86 15.88 14.45 -1.54
C PRO A 86 14.90 15.13 -2.51
N HIS A 87 14.38 16.29 -2.13
CA HIS A 87 13.48 17.15 -2.93
C HIS A 87 12.20 16.46 -3.47
N PRO A 88 11.33 15.90 -2.62
CA PRO A 88 10.07 15.32 -3.07
C PRO A 88 9.08 16.43 -3.44
N VAL A 89 8.46 16.33 -4.61
CA VAL A 89 7.47 17.30 -5.09
C VAL A 89 6.07 16.70 -4.98
N LEU A 90 5.18 17.43 -4.30
CA LEU A 90 3.75 17.12 -4.27
C LEU A 90 3.07 17.78 -5.48
N SER A 91 2.53 16.96 -6.38
CA SER A 91 1.85 17.39 -7.60
C SER A 91 0.39 16.92 -7.65
N ARG A 92 -0.44 17.63 -8.40
CA ARG A 92 -1.84 17.24 -8.66
C ARG A 92 -1.88 16.31 -9.87
N LEU A 93 -2.74 15.28 -9.80
CA LEU A 93 -3.09 14.46 -10.94
C LEU A 93 -4.31 15.04 -11.65
N THR A 94 -4.34 14.92 -12.97
CA THR A 94 -5.51 15.15 -13.83
C THR A 94 -6.58 14.08 -13.60
N GLY A 95 -7.80 14.32 -14.08
CA GLY A 95 -8.88 13.33 -13.99
C GLY A 95 -8.53 12.01 -14.69
N THR A 96 -7.93 12.09 -15.88
CA THR A 96 -7.48 10.91 -16.65
C THR A 96 -6.44 10.12 -15.87
N GLU A 97 -5.40 10.78 -15.34
CA GLU A 97 -4.37 10.11 -14.54
C GLU A 97 -4.96 9.45 -13.28
N CYS A 98 -5.99 10.05 -12.66
CA CYS A 98 -6.66 9.43 -11.51
C CYS A 98 -7.32 8.10 -11.89
N TRP A 99 -8.02 8.04 -13.03
CA TRP A 99 -8.63 6.80 -13.53
C TRP A 99 -7.58 5.76 -13.96
N GLU A 100 -6.51 6.19 -14.60
CA GLU A 100 -5.38 5.30 -14.93
C GLU A 100 -4.76 4.68 -13.67
N ARG A 101 -4.64 5.44 -12.57
CA ARG A 101 -4.12 4.93 -11.30
C ARG A 101 -5.10 4.01 -10.57
N LEU A 102 -6.40 4.27 -10.66
CA LEU A 102 -7.44 3.36 -10.17
C LEU A 102 -7.43 2.02 -10.92
N GLY A 103 -7.00 2.00 -12.18
CA GLY A 103 -6.97 0.80 -13.00
C GLY A 103 -8.37 0.21 -13.18
N THR A 104 -8.47 -1.11 -13.34
CA THR A 104 -9.76 -1.79 -13.54
C THR A 104 -10.35 -2.34 -12.24
N HIS A 105 -9.53 -2.66 -11.24
CA HIS A 105 -9.95 -3.25 -9.97
C HIS A 105 -8.84 -3.13 -8.93
N GLY A 106 -9.17 -3.37 -7.66
CA GLY A 106 -8.20 -3.42 -6.58
C GLY A 106 -8.87 -3.37 -5.21
N VAL A 107 -8.12 -2.91 -4.21
CA VAL A 107 -8.64 -2.62 -2.88
C VAL A 107 -8.57 -1.12 -2.63
N GLY A 108 -9.68 -0.57 -2.15
CA GLY A 108 -9.79 0.82 -1.74
C GLY A 108 -10.46 0.92 -0.38
N ARG A 109 -10.71 2.15 0.05
CA ARG A 109 -11.40 2.46 1.30
C ARG A 109 -12.62 3.31 0.99
N VAL A 110 -13.77 2.88 1.50
CA VAL A 110 -14.99 3.69 1.50
C VAL A 110 -15.13 4.37 2.85
N VAL A 111 -15.36 5.68 2.85
CA VAL A 111 -15.61 6.52 4.01
C VAL A 111 -17.09 6.87 4.01
N VAL A 112 -17.84 6.28 4.94
CA VAL A 112 -19.29 6.49 5.07
C VAL A 112 -19.58 7.48 6.20
N PRO A 113 -20.53 8.41 6.02
CA PRO A 113 -21.02 9.24 7.10
C PRO A 113 -21.60 8.37 8.21
N ALA A 114 -21.19 8.63 9.45
CA ALA A 114 -21.66 7.94 10.64
C ALA A 114 -21.47 8.83 11.88
N GLU A 115 -22.22 8.53 12.93
CA GLU A 115 -22.08 9.17 14.24
C GLU A 115 -21.27 8.27 15.19
N PRO A 116 -20.39 8.82 16.05
CA PRO A 116 -20.04 10.24 16.20
C PRO A 116 -19.01 10.75 15.18
N ALA A 117 -18.51 9.87 14.30
CA ALA A 117 -17.50 10.20 13.31
C ALA A 117 -17.62 9.28 12.08
N PRO A 118 -17.17 9.74 10.90
CA PRO A 118 -17.15 8.92 9.69
C PRO A 118 -16.38 7.61 9.90
N GLN A 119 -16.90 6.54 9.31
CA GLN A 119 -16.29 5.20 9.40
C GLN A 119 -15.63 4.83 8.08
N VAL A 120 -14.47 4.17 8.16
CA VAL A 120 -13.66 3.79 7.00
C VAL A 120 -13.62 2.28 6.87
N PHE A 121 -13.97 1.75 5.70
CA PHE A 121 -14.02 0.32 5.43
C PHE A 121 -13.19 -0.05 4.20
N PRO A 122 -12.34 -1.08 4.28
CA PRO A 122 -11.69 -1.62 3.09
C PRO A 122 -12.72 -2.36 2.23
N VAL A 123 -12.69 -2.11 0.92
CA VAL A 123 -13.55 -2.77 -0.06
C VAL A 123 -12.74 -3.21 -1.27
N ASN A 124 -13.05 -4.38 -1.80
CA ASN A 124 -12.62 -4.75 -3.14
C ASN A 124 -13.51 -3.99 -4.13
N TYR A 125 -12.89 -3.32 -5.08
CA TYR A 125 -13.58 -2.49 -6.05
C TYR A 125 -13.25 -2.91 -7.48
N THR A 126 -14.17 -2.58 -8.37
CA THR A 126 -14.00 -2.63 -9.81
C THR A 126 -14.44 -1.29 -10.40
N VAL A 127 -13.76 -0.86 -11.47
CA VAL A 127 -14.16 0.33 -12.23
C VAL A 127 -15.09 -0.11 -13.37
N ASP A 128 -16.26 0.51 -13.43
CA ASP A 128 -17.29 0.26 -14.44
C ASP A 128 -17.78 1.59 -14.99
N ALA A 129 -17.52 1.88 -16.27
CA ALA A 129 -17.95 3.11 -16.94
C ALA A 129 -17.65 4.42 -16.16
N HIS A 130 -16.40 4.58 -15.67
CA HIS A 130 -15.98 5.71 -14.82
C HIS A 130 -16.80 5.85 -13.52
N THR A 131 -17.31 4.73 -13.01
CA THR A 131 -17.85 4.60 -11.66
C THR A 131 -17.06 3.54 -10.90
N VAL A 132 -17.13 3.59 -9.58
CA VAL A 132 -16.52 2.56 -8.73
C VAL A 132 -17.64 1.69 -8.20
N VAL A 133 -17.53 0.37 -8.36
CA VAL A 133 -18.47 -0.60 -7.81
C VAL A 133 -17.78 -1.50 -6.80
N TYR A 134 -18.49 -1.88 -5.73
CA TYR A 134 -18.01 -2.82 -4.74
C TYR A 134 -19.15 -3.67 -4.18
N ARG A 135 -18.79 -4.77 -3.50
CA ARG A 135 -19.74 -5.68 -2.87
C ARG A 135 -19.68 -5.60 -1.36
N THR A 136 -20.84 -5.72 -0.72
CA THR A 136 -20.94 -5.80 0.74
C THR A 136 -22.15 -6.63 1.20
N ALA A 137 -22.28 -6.81 2.50
CA ALA A 137 -23.46 -7.39 3.12
C ALA A 137 -24.58 -6.33 3.24
N PRO A 138 -25.85 -6.69 2.99
CA PRO A 138 -26.99 -5.84 3.34
C PRO A 138 -26.94 -5.41 4.81
N HIS A 139 -27.44 -4.21 5.10
CA HIS A 139 -27.48 -3.64 6.45
C HIS A 139 -26.13 -3.48 7.17
N SER A 140 -25.01 -3.71 6.48
CA SER A 140 -23.68 -3.35 6.99
C SER A 140 -23.42 -1.85 6.81
N ALA A 141 -22.55 -1.27 7.63
CA ALA A 141 -22.15 0.13 7.50
C ALA A 141 -21.69 0.53 6.07
N PRO A 142 -20.85 -0.26 5.36
CA PRO A 142 -20.49 0.05 3.97
C PRO A 142 -21.62 -0.18 2.95
N ALA A 143 -22.83 -0.64 3.34
CA ALA A 143 -23.96 -0.61 2.41
C ALA A 143 -24.33 0.83 2.03
N ALA A 144 -24.18 1.76 2.99
CA ALA A 144 -24.67 3.14 2.94
C ALA A 144 -26.18 3.21 2.62
N ALA A 145 -26.85 4.31 3.00
CA ALA A 145 -28.23 4.50 2.55
C ALA A 145 -28.22 4.88 1.05
N PRO A 146 -29.20 4.46 0.24
CA PRO A 146 -29.32 4.90 -1.15
C PRO A 146 -29.29 6.43 -1.25
N GLY A 147 -28.47 6.97 -2.15
CA GLY A 147 -28.30 8.41 -2.30
C GLY A 147 -27.35 9.06 -1.30
N SER A 148 -26.70 8.31 -0.41
CA SER A 148 -25.73 8.88 0.54
C SER A 148 -24.50 9.40 -0.18
N THR A 149 -24.06 10.60 0.18
CA THR A 149 -22.74 11.11 -0.18
C THR A 149 -21.68 10.41 0.65
N LEU A 150 -20.64 9.91 -0.02
CA LEU A 150 -19.50 9.25 0.62
C LEU A 150 -18.19 9.61 -0.06
N SER A 151 -17.07 9.20 0.53
CA SER A 151 -15.77 9.26 -0.12
C SER A 151 -15.21 7.87 -0.38
N PHE A 152 -14.46 7.72 -1.47
CA PHE A 152 -13.73 6.52 -1.80
C PHE A 152 -12.27 6.87 -2.11
N GLN A 153 -11.35 6.06 -1.60
CA GLN A 153 -9.93 6.35 -1.66
C GLN A 153 -9.12 5.11 -2.05
N VAL A 154 -8.12 5.33 -2.89
CA VAL A 154 -7.06 4.36 -3.21
C VAL A 154 -5.73 5.08 -3.16
N ASP A 155 -4.72 4.42 -2.62
CA ASP A 155 -3.34 4.89 -2.66
C ASP A 155 -2.39 3.76 -3.03
N ARG A 156 -1.19 4.19 -3.44
CA ARG A 156 -0.01 3.33 -3.44
C ARG A 156 1.16 4.16 -2.94
N ILE A 157 1.82 3.65 -1.91
CA ILE A 157 3.01 4.27 -1.33
C ILE A 157 4.17 3.30 -1.56
N ASN A 158 5.29 3.85 -2.03
CA ASN A 158 6.57 3.16 -2.13
C ASN A 158 7.53 3.84 -1.14
N ASP A 159 7.65 3.23 0.03
CA ASP A 159 8.45 3.77 1.13
C ASP A 159 9.94 3.84 0.80
N HIS A 160 10.44 2.88 0.03
CA HIS A 160 11.86 2.82 -0.36
C HIS A 160 12.29 3.99 -1.24
N LEU A 161 11.37 4.49 -2.06
CA LEU A 161 11.62 5.62 -2.96
C LEU A 161 11.07 6.94 -2.40
N SER A 162 10.34 6.91 -1.28
CA SER A 162 9.54 8.02 -0.76
C SER A 162 8.61 8.60 -1.85
N GLN A 163 8.02 7.72 -2.66
CA GLN A 163 7.13 8.09 -3.74
C GLN A 163 5.75 7.49 -3.51
N GLY A 164 4.73 8.10 -4.07
CA GLY A 164 3.40 7.52 -3.98
C GLY A 164 2.36 8.37 -4.68
N TRP A 165 1.16 7.84 -4.72
CA TRP A 165 0.00 8.58 -5.19
C TRP A 165 -1.23 8.20 -4.38
N SER A 166 -2.20 9.10 -4.39
CA SER A 166 -3.52 8.87 -3.82
C SER A 166 -4.58 9.42 -4.77
N VAL A 167 -5.67 8.70 -4.94
CA VAL A 167 -6.89 9.15 -5.63
C VAL A 167 -8.03 9.17 -4.62
N LEU A 168 -8.78 10.27 -4.61
CA LEU A 168 -9.98 10.47 -3.79
C LEU A 168 -11.16 10.78 -4.71
N ILE A 169 -12.22 10.01 -4.57
CA ILE A 169 -13.53 10.23 -5.17
C ILE A 169 -14.48 10.67 -4.07
N ALA A 170 -15.13 11.82 -4.25
CA ALA A 170 -16.35 12.16 -3.53
C ALA A 170 -17.52 11.88 -4.48
N GLY A 171 -18.52 11.14 -4.01
CA GLY A 171 -19.59 10.69 -4.87
C GLY A 171 -20.82 10.22 -4.11
N THR A 172 -21.81 9.79 -4.88
CA THR A 172 -23.09 9.31 -4.37
C THR A 172 -23.19 7.79 -4.50
N ALA A 173 -23.59 7.13 -3.42
CA ALA A 173 -23.75 5.68 -3.35
C ALA A 173 -25.15 5.24 -3.80
N GLN A 174 -25.23 4.24 -4.66
CA GLN A 174 -26.49 3.64 -5.11
C GLN A 174 -26.39 2.11 -5.13
N PRO A 175 -27.34 1.39 -4.50
CA PRO A 175 -27.48 -0.04 -4.71
C PRO A 175 -27.73 -0.37 -6.18
N ILE A 176 -27.15 -1.48 -6.63
CA ILE A 176 -27.44 -2.06 -7.94
C ILE A 176 -28.37 -3.25 -7.70
N GLU A 177 -29.62 -3.15 -8.16
CA GLU A 177 -30.64 -4.19 -8.03
C GLU A 177 -30.90 -4.93 -9.35
N ASP A 178 -30.52 -4.34 -10.48
CA ASP A 178 -30.72 -4.92 -11.81
C ASP A 178 -29.90 -6.22 -11.99
N ALA A 179 -30.60 -7.33 -12.18
CA ALA A 179 -29.99 -8.66 -12.28
C ALA A 179 -29.03 -8.79 -13.47
N ALA A 180 -29.32 -8.13 -14.59
CA ALA A 180 -28.45 -8.16 -15.77
C ALA A 180 -27.12 -7.45 -15.48
N THR A 181 -27.18 -6.27 -14.84
CA THR A 181 -26.01 -5.53 -14.39
C THR A 181 -25.21 -6.32 -13.37
N ILE A 182 -25.86 -6.91 -12.36
CA ILE A 182 -25.20 -7.75 -11.36
C ILE A 182 -24.48 -8.93 -12.03
N GLY A 183 -25.15 -9.62 -12.96
CA GLY A 183 -24.57 -10.74 -13.71
C GLY A 183 -23.33 -10.34 -14.50
N ARG A 184 -23.39 -9.20 -15.21
CA ARG A 184 -22.23 -8.65 -15.93
C ARG A 184 -21.08 -8.27 -14.99
N LEU A 185 -21.39 -7.60 -13.88
CA LEU A 185 -20.38 -7.19 -12.90
C LEU A 185 -19.71 -8.39 -12.25
N ALA A 186 -20.45 -9.45 -11.94
CA ALA A 186 -19.90 -10.67 -11.35
C ALA A 186 -18.87 -11.39 -12.25
N LEU A 187 -18.83 -11.08 -13.55
CA LEU A 187 -17.85 -11.62 -14.50
C LEU A 187 -16.59 -10.76 -14.62
N LEU A 188 -16.56 -9.57 -14.01
CA LEU A 188 -15.39 -8.70 -14.07
C LEU A 188 -14.29 -9.16 -13.09
N PRO A 189 -13.00 -8.94 -13.42
CA PRO A 189 -11.89 -9.21 -12.50
C PRO A 189 -11.97 -8.38 -11.20
N GLY A 190 -11.46 -8.94 -10.11
CA GLY A 190 -11.34 -8.25 -8.82
C GLY A 190 -12.65 -8.05 -8.04
N THR A 191 -13.68 -8.78 -8.42
CA THR A 191 -15.03 -8.68 -7.84
C THR A 191 -15.30 -9.64 -6.69
N GLU A 192 -14.33 -10.52 -6.41
CA GLU A 192 -14.37 -11.42 -5.27
C GLU A 192 -13.87 -10.69 -4.01
N PRO A 193 -14.72 -10.53 -2.98
CA PRO A 193 -14.31 -9.88 -1.75
C PRO A 193 -13.30 -10.73 -0.98
N TRP A 194 -12.17 -10.14 -0.58
CA TRP A 194 -11.21 -10.76 0.33
C TRP A 194 -11.83 -11.17 1.66
N ALA A 195 -12.78 -10.37 2.14
CA ALA A 195 -13.56 -10.70 3.32
C ALA A 195 -14.63 -11.74 2.93
N GLY A 196 -14.44 -12.98 3.37
CA GLY A 196 -15.39 -14.07 3.16
C GLY A 196 -16.80 -13.77 3.67
N GLY A 197 -17.74 -14.65 3.31
CA GLY A 197 -19.16 -14.55 3.66
C GLY A 197 -20.06 -14.07 2.52
N ASN A 198 -21.37 -14.17 2.73
CA ASN A 198 -22.36 -13.80 1.72
C ASN A 198 -22.46 -12.26 1.61
N ARG A 199 -21.98 -11.71 0.48
CA ARG A 199 -22.00 -10.27 0.17
C ARG A 199 -22.75 -10.03 -1.15
N PRO A 200 -24.09 -10.20 -1.16
CA PRO A 200 -24.88 -10.13 -2.39
C PRO A 200 -25.11 -8.69 -2.88
N LEU A 201 -24.97 -7.69 -2.00
CA LEU A 201 -25.30 -6.30 -2.30
C LEU A 201 -24.16 -5.64 -3.07
N TRP A 202 -24.47 -5.15 -4.26
CA TRP A 202 -23.59 -4.31 -5.06
C TRP A 202 -23.91 -2.84 -4.83
N ILE A 203 -22.88 -2.04 -4.60
CA ILE A 203 -22.97 -0.58 -4.49
C ILE A 203 -22.17 0.04 -5.61
N ARG A 204 -22.76 1.00 -6.33
CA ARG A 204 -22.09 1.89 -7.27
C ARG A 204 -21.88 3.25 -6.61
N ILE A 205 -20.68 3.78 -6.78
CA ILE A 205 -20.30 5.15 -6.44
C ILE A 205 -20.22 5.93 -7.74
N THR A 206 -21.16 6.84 -7.95
CA THR A 206 -21.11 7.80 -9.05
C THR A 206 -20.28 9.00 -8.61
N PRO A 207 -19.14 9.30 -9.25
CA PRO A 207 -18.28 10.40 -8.83
C PRO A 207 -18.92 11.77 -9.09
N ASP A 208 -19.01 12.60 -8.05
CA ASP A 208 -19.31 14.04 -8.18
C ASP A 208 -18.01 14.83 -8.38
N ARG A 209 -16.92 14.34 -7.78
CA ARG A 209 -15.57 14.91 -7.92
C ARG A 209 -14.52 13.82 -7.76
N ILE A 210 -13.53 13.82 -8.64
CA ILE A 210 -12.30 13.03 -8.52
C ILE A 210 -11.10 13.97 -8.37
N SER A 211 -10.19 13.63 -7.48
CA SER A 211 -8.92 14.35 -7.34
C SER A 211 -7.80 13.41 -6.97
N GLY A 212 -6.58 13.75 -7.41
CA GLY A 212 -5.41 12.94 -7.14
C GLY A 212 -4.19 13.77 -6.74
N ARG A 213 -3.30 13.11 -6.00
CA ARG A 213 -2.02 13.65 -5.56
C ARG A 213 -0.94 12.63 -5.85
N ARG A 214 0.25 13.11 -6.23
CA ARG A 214 1.44 12.31 -6.39
C ARG A 214 2.60 12.98 -5.67
N VAL A 215 3.37 12.17 -4.94
CA VAL A 215 4.66 12.54 -4.37
C VAL A 215 5.73 11.77 -5.14
N GLY A 216 6.73 12.46 -5.64
CA GLY A 216 7.81 11.87 -6.43
C GLY A 216 8.96 12.85 -6.64
N PRO A 217 10.02 12.42 -7.35
CA PRO A 217 11.09 13.32 -7.72
C PRO A 217 10.53 14.44 -8.61
N GLY A 218 11.02 15.65 -8.37
CA GLY A 218 10.69 16.84 -9.16
C GLY A 218 11.21 16.80 -10.58
#